data_AF-A0A0G2DV17-F1
#
_entry.id   AF-A0A0G2DV17-F1
#
_cell.length_a   1.000
_cell.length_b   1.000
_cell.length_c   1.000
_cell.angle_alpha   90.00
_cell.angle_beta   90.00
_cell.angle_gamma   90.00
#
_symmetry.space_group_name_H-M   'P 1'
#
loop_
_entity.id
_entity.type
_entity.pdbx_description
1 polymer ?
#
loop_
_entity_poly.entity_id
_entity_poly.type
_entity_poly.pdbx_seq_one_letter_code
_entity_poly.pdbx_strand_id
1 'polypeptide(L)'
;MGSHDSSATDSPVPIVDFGPFYTGDEAAKKAVAKELDHALSTVGFVYLKNHGVPQERVDAAFEWSRKFFALPTATKQLAPHPPGGSHHRGYSAPGVEKVSQHVFSDAAIAALRAVPDHKESYETGNETDARQPNIWLPDAALPGFRAFMQGFFGDCDGMIHVLLRALAVALGMDGEREGELSEAHSARR
;
A
#
# COMPACT_ATOMS: atom_id res chain seq x y z
N MET A 1 9.68 11.00 -43.94
CA MET A 1 10.23 11.59 -42.69
C MET A 1 9.09 12.30 -41.99
N GLY A 2 8.46 11.61 -41.04
CA GLY A 2 7.32 12.11 -40.27
C GLY A 2 7.30 11.32 -38.97
N SER A 3 7.58 12.04 -37.90
CA SER A 3 7.65 11.67 -36.50
C SER A 3 6.63 10.62 -36.05
N HIS A 4 7.11 9.55 -35.43
CA HIS A 4 6.29 8.73 -34.54
C HIS A 4 6.04 9.53 -33.25
N ASP A 5 4.82 10.06 -33.12
CA ASP A 5 4.28 10.52 -31.85
C ASP A 5 3.77 9.28 -31.10
N SER A 6 4.38 9.00 -29.94
CA SER A 6 3.97 7.92 -29.05
C SER A 6 2.75 8.37 -28.25
N SER A 7 1.55 8.16 -28.79
CA SER A 7 0.32 8.23 -28.00
C SER A 7 0.36 7.11 -26.95
N ALA A 8 0.43 7.48 -25.68
CA ALA A 8 0.26 6.58 -24.56
C ALA A 8 -1.03 5.75 -24.74
N THR A 9 -0.90 4.45 -24.59
CA THR A 9 -1.98 3.47 -24.66
C THR A 9 -3.07 3.77 -23.63
N ASP A 10 -4.32 3.80 -24.10
CA ASP A 10 -5.55 4.04 -23.34
C ASP A 10 -5.70 3.00 -22.21
N SER A 11 -5.16 3.32 -21.03
CA SER A 11 -5.30 2.50 -19.84
C SER A 11 -6.74 2.62 -19.34
N PRO A 12 -7.47 1.52 -19.10
CA PRO A 12 -8.82 1.60 -18.54
C PRO A 12 -8.83 2.15 -17.11
N VAL A 13 -7.66 2.23 -16.47
CA VAL A 13 -7.48 2.83 -15.14
C VAL A 13 -6.95 4.27 -15.30
N PRO A 14 -7.68 5.29 -14.81
CA PRO A 14 -7.26 6.69 -14.89
C PRO A 14 -5.93 6.97 -14.18
N ILE A 15 -5.17 7.92 -14.71
CA ILE A 15 -3.96 8.49 -14.08
C ILE A 15 -4.31 9.89 -13.57
N VAL A 16 -4.18 10.13 -12.27
CA VAL A 16 -4.43 11.44 -11.64
C VAL A 16 -3.10 12.08 -11.24
N ASP A 17 -2.90 13.34 -11.65
CA ASP A 17 -1.79 14.16 -11.17
C ASP A 17 -2.12 14.76 -9.81
N PHE A 18 -1.46 14.27 -8.76
CA PHE A 18 -1.75 14.70 -7.40
C PHE A 18 -0.93 15.93 -6.95
N GLY A 19 0.04 16.37 -7.77
CA GLY A 19 0.91 17.50 -7.46
C GLY A 19 0.17 18.82 -7.15
N PRO A 20 -0.86 19.20 -7.91
CA PRO A 20 -1.66 20.39 -7.63
C PRO A 20 -2.41 20.33 -6.30
N PHE A 21 -2.68 19.15 -5.75
CA PHE A 21 -3.32 19.05 -4.43
C PHE A 21 -2.39 19.51 -3.30
N TYR A 22 -1.07 19.34 -3.48
CA TYR A 22 -0.06 19.79 -2.52
C TYR A 22 0.25 21.29 -2.61
N THR A 23 0.24 21.84 -3.83
CA THR A 23 0.87 23.15 -4.12
C THR A 23 -0.08 24.18 -4.73
N GLY A 24 -1.25 23.74 -5.20
CA GLY A 24 -2.23 24.58 -5.88
C GLY A 24 -3.15 25.33 -4.92
N ASP A 25 -3.95 26.22 -5.51
CA ASP A 25 -5.02 26.92 -4.82
C ASP A 25 -6.24 26.00 -4.59
N GLU A 26 -7.28 26.54 -3.95
CA GLU A 26 -8.50 25.80 -3.64
C GLU A 26 -9.23 25.28 -4.89
N ALA A 27 -9.12 25.96 -6.03
CA ALA A 27 -9.71 25.50 -7.28
C ALA A 27 -8.94 24.28 -7.83
N ALA A 28 -7.61 24.32 -7.80
CA ALA A 28 -6.75 23.22 -8.21
C ALA A 28 -6.95 21.98 -7.32
N LYS A 29 -7.02 22.15 -5.99
CA LYS A 29 -7.30 21.04 -5.07
C LYS A 29 -8.66 20.39 -5.35
N LYS A 30 -9.70 21.19 -5.57
CA LYS A 30 -11.04 20.69 -5.91
C LYS A 30 -11.06 19.96 -7.25
N ALA A 31 -10.27 20.41 -8.23
CA ALA A 31 -10.14 19.72 -9.51
C ALA A 31 -9.52 18.32 -9.33
N VAL A 32 -8.42 18.21 -8.58
CA VAL A 32 -7.77 16.92 -8.28
C VAL A 32 -8.72 15.99 -7.50
N ALA A 33 -9.42 16.53 -6.49
CA ALA A 33 -10.40 15.77 -5.72
C ALA A 33 -11.52 15.20 -6.61
N LYS A 34 -12.01 16.01 -7.57
CA LYS A 34 -13.03 15.58 -8.53
C LYS A 34 -12.54 14.48 -9.49
N GLU A 35 -11.30 14.58 -9.96
CA GLU A 35 -10.71 13.52 -10.79
C GLU A 35 -10.56 12.21 -10.01
N LEU A 36 -10.14 12.31 -8.75
CA LEU A 36 -10.01 11.16 -7.86
C LEU A 36 -11.37 10.49 -7.59
N ASP A 37 -12.40 11.28 -7.29
CA ASP A 37 -13.78 10.81 -7.12
C ASP A 37 -14.28 10.08 -8.36
N HIS A 38 -14.08 10.68 -9.54
CA HIS A 38 -14.50 10.08 -10.79
C HIS A 38 -13.83 8.72 -11.03
N ALA A 39 -12.50 8.63 -10.84
CA ALA A 39 -11.77 7.38 -11.02
C ALA A 39 -12.25 6.28 -10.05
N LEU A 40 -12.43 6.62 -8.78
CA LEU A 40 -12.82 5.66 -7.74
C LEU A 40 -14.29 5.26 -7.82
N SER A 41 -15.19 6.16 -8.22
CA SER A 41 -16.63 5.87 -8.33
C SER A 41 -16.99 5.10 -9.61
N THR A 42 -16.18 5.18 -10.66
CA THR A 42 -16.45 4.53 -11.95
C THR A 42 -15.66 3.24 -12.16
N VAL A 43 -14.35 3.27 -11.88
CA VAL A 43 -13.45 2.13 -12.09
C VAL A 43 -13.12 1.42 -10.77
N GLY A 44 -13.08 2.16 -9.67
CA GLY A 44 -12.64 1.64 -8.36
C GLY A 44 -11.12 1.59 -8.21
N PHE A 45 -10.36 2.03 -9.23
CA PHE A 45 -8.90 2.03 -9.26
C PHE A 45 -8.38 3.33 -9.88
N VAL A 46 -7.18 3.74 -9.46
CA VAL A 46 -6.50 4.93 -9.96
C VAL A 46 -4.98 4.75 -9.87
N TYR A 47 -4.26 5.24 -10.87
CA TYR A 47 -2.82 5.48 -10.78
C TYR A 47 -2.58 6.92 -10.31
N LEU A 48 -1.81 7.10 -9.25
CA LEU A 48 -1.39 8.42 -8.79
C LEU A 48 0.02 8.72 -9.29
N LYS A 49 0.23 9.90 -9.85
CA LYS A 49 1.57 10.47 -10.07
C LYS A 49 1.72 11.73 -9.22
N ASN A 50 2.97 12.12 -8.92
CA ASN A 50 3.28 13.26 -8.06
C ASN A 50 2.58 13.17 -6.68
N HIS A 51 2.46 11.96 -6.13
CA HIS A 51 1.76 11.66 -4.88
C HIS A 51 2.54 12.06 -3.61
N GLY A 52 3.77 12.57 -3.75
CA GLY A 52 4.54 13.14 -2.64
C GLY A 52 5.54 12.19 -1.97
N VAL A 53 5.52 10.89 -2.28
CA VAL A 53 6.61 9.99 -1.89
C VAL A 53 7.73 10.08 -2.94
N PRO A 54 8.96 10.46 -2.57
CA PRO A 54 10.05 10.60 -3.54
C PRO A 54 10.36 9.30 -4.28
N GLN A 55 10.69 9.39 -5.57
CA GLN A 55 10.97 8.21 -6.40
C GLN A 55 12.15 7.41 -5.84
N GLU A 56 13.19 8.07 -5.30
CA GLU A 56 14.33 7.37 -4.70
C GLU A 56 13.93 6.51 -3.48
N ARG A 57 12.86 6.88 -2.75
CA ARG A 57 12.35 6.10 -1.62
C ARG A 57 11.65 4.84 -2.12
N VAL A 58 10.85 4.96 -3.18
CA VAL A 58 10.19 3.81 -3.82
C VAL A 58 11.22 2.86 -4.40
N ASP A 59 12.21 3.36 -5.13
CA ASP A 59 13.27 2.54 -5.73
C ASP A 59 14.08 1.80 -4.67
N ALA A 60 14.46 2.50 -3.58
CA ALA A 60 15.13 1.89 -2.45
C ALA A 60 14.27 0.82 -1.75
N ALA A 61 12.95 1.01 -1.66
CA ALA A 61 12.05 -0.01 -1.10
C ALA A 61 12.04 -1.29 -1.93
N PHE A 62 12.02 -1.16 -3.26
CA PHE A 62 12.19 -2.31 -4.17
C PHE A 62 13.56 -2.96 -4.06
N GLU A 63 14.64 -2.20 -3.83
CA GLU A 63 15.95 -2.77 -3.56
C GLU A 63 16.01 -3.57 -2.26
N TRP A 64 15.45 -3.03 -1.18
CA TRP A 64 15.36 -3.73 0.09
C TRP A 64 14.49 -4.99 0.01
N SER A 65 13.38 -4.91 -0.71
CA SER A 65 12.54 -6.07 -1.02
C SER A 65 13.34 -7.15 -1.76
N ARG A 66 14.07 -6.79 -2.83
CA ARG A 66 14.96 -7.72 -3.54
C ARG A 66 16.01 -8.36 -2.62
N LYS A 67 16.66 -7.56 -1.78
CA LYS A 67 17.66 -8.06 -0.81
C LYS A 67 17.06 -9.04 0.19
N PHE A 68 15.88 -8.73 0.72
CA PHE A 68 15.16 -9.60 1.64
C PHE A 68 14.80 -10.94 0.99
N PHE A 69 14.17 -10.92 -0.19
CA PHE A 69 13.71 -12.15 -0.83
C PHE A 69 14.82 -13.02 -1.41
N ALA A 70 16.00 -12.43 -1.69
CA ALA A 70 17.21 -13.16 -2.06
C ALA A 70 17.87 -13.91 -0.88
N LEU A 71 17.46 -13.66 0.37
CA LEU A 71 17.97 -14.40 1.53
C LEU A 71 17.55 -15.88 1.47
N PRO A 72 18.35 -16.78 2.08
CA PRO A 72 17.94 -18.17 2.26
C PRO A 72 16.58 -18.26 2.96
N THR A 73 15.74 -19.20 2.56
CA THR A 73 14.42 -19.41 3.18
C THR A 73 14.51 -19.55 4.70
N ALA A 74 15.52 -20.28 5.20
CA ALA A 74 15.74 -20.42 6.64
C ALA A 74 15.97 -19.08 7.35
N THR A 75 16.63 -18.12 6.70
CA THR A 75 16.83 -16.76 7.23
C THR A 75 15.53 -15.97 7.21
N LYS A 76 14.76 -16.00 6.11
CA LYS A 76 13.45 -15.32 6.03
C LYS A 76 12.48 -15.83 7.10
N GLN A 77 12.54 -17.13 7.41
CA GLN A 77 11.76 -17.78 8.47
C GLN A 77 12.14 -17.39 9.90
N LEU A 78 13.19 -16.58 10.10
CA LEU A 78 13.47 -15.98 11.41
C LEU A 78 12.48 -14.88 11.79
N ALA A 79 11.69 -14.40 10.83
CA ALA A 79 10.61 -13.44 11.03
C ALA A 79 9.28 -13.99 10.48
N PRO A 80 8.77 -15.11 11.02
CA PRO A 80 7.65 -15.82 10.40
C PRO A 80 6.32 -15.08 10.57
N HIS A 81 5.45 -15.18 9.57
CA HIS A 81 4.06 -14.78 9.70
C HIS A 81 3.34 -15.71 10.71
N PRO A 82 2.66 -15.19 11.75
CA PRO A 82 1.96 -16.02 12.72
C PRO A 82 0.84 -16.84 12.08
N PRO A 83 0.53 -18.05 12.58
CA PRO A 83 -0.64 -18.77 12.13
C PRO A 83 -1.93 -18.01 12.53
N GLY A 84 -2.93 -18.03 11.65
CA GLY A 84 -4.22 -17.36 11.86
C GLY A 84 -4.39 -16.08 11.03
N GLY A 85 -5.62 -15.56 10.96
CA GLY A 85 -5.98 -14.41 10.11
C GLY A 85 -6.07 -13.08 10.85
N SER A 86 -5.53 -12.98 12.07
CA SER A 86 -5.66 -11.77 12.91
C SER A 86 -4.37 -10.96 13.03
N HIS A 87 -3.21 -11.55 12.73
CA HIS A 87 -1.90 -10.92 12.81
C HIS A 87 -1.23 -10.96 11.44
N HIS A 88 -1.27 -9.84 10.72
CA HIS A 88 -0.72 -9.70 9.36
C HIS A 88 0.66 -9.03 9.42
N ARG A 89 1.65 -9.77 9.89
CA ARG A 89 3.05 -9.32 10.11
C ARG A 89 4.01 -10.47 9.87
N GLY A 90 5.19 -10.18 9.32
CA GLY A 90 6.23 -11.19 9.10
C GLY A 90 6.17 -11.84 7.72
N TYR A 91 6.95 -12.91 7.55
CA TYR A 91 7.21 -13.59 6.28
C TYR A 91 6.26 -14.77 6.05
N SER A 92 5.62 -14.78 4.88
CA SER A 92 4.82 -15.90 4.38
C SER A 92 5.52 -16.54 3.18
N ALA A 93 5.83 -17.82 3.32
CA ALA A 93 6.45 -18.61 2.26
C ALA A 93 5.45 -18.93 1.13
N PRO A 94 5.93 -19.38 -0.05
CA PRO A 94 5.06 -19.79 -1.15
C PRO A 94 3.96 -20.76 -0.74
N GLY A 95 2.73 -20.44 -1.13
CA GLY A 95 1.54 -21.23 -0.85
C GLY A 95 0.94 -21.06 0.56
N VAL A 96 1.51 -20.22 1.44
CA VAL A 96 1.00 -19.99 2.81
C VAL A 96 -0.17 -18.99 2.81
N GLU A 97 -0.02 -17.84 2.18
CA GLU A 97 -1.08 -16.83 2.06
C GLU A 97 -1.96 -17.06 0.83
N LYS A 98 -3.28 -17.06 1.02
CA LYS A 98 -4.26 -16.99 -0.07
C LYS A 98 -5.44 -16.11 0.28
N VAL A 99 -5.99 -15.44 -0.73
CA VAL A 99 -7.23 -14.68 -0.62
C VAL A 99 -8.34 -15.63 -0.18
N SER A 100 -8.77 -15.55 1.08
CA SER A 100 -10.00 -16.19 1.50
C SER A 100 -11.14 -15.41 0.85
N GLN A 101 -11.68 -15.94 -0.25
CA GLN A 101 -13.05 -15.60 -0.64
C GLN A 101 -13.95 -15.96 0.56
N HIS A 102 -15.02 -15.20 0.83
CA HIS A 102 -15.95 -15.40 1.96
C HIS A 102 -16.66 -16.76 1.88
N VAL A 103 -15.90 -17.83 2.13
CA VAL A 103 -16.25 -19.22 1.97
C VAL A 103 -15.91 -19.88 3.29
N PHE A 104 -16.95 -20.31 4.00
CA PHE A 104 -16.85 -20.83 5.36
C PHE A 104 -16.91 -22.36 5.42
N SER A 105 -16.98 -23.03 4.26
CA SER A 105 -16.99 -24.49 4.17
C SER A 105 -15.56 -25.01 4.04
N ASP A 106 -15.15 -25.91 4.94
CA ASP A 106 -13.83 -26.54 4.91
C ASP A 106 -13.52 -27.23 3.58
N ALA A 107 -14.51 -27.87 2.96
CA ALA A 107 -14.36 -28.55 1.68
C ALA A 107 -14.13 -27.55 0.52
N ALA A 108 -14.85 -26.43 0.52
CA ALA A 108 -14.69 -25.39 -0.49
C ALA A 108 -13.38 -24.60 -0.28
N ILE A 109 -12.98 -24.36 0.96
CA ILE A 109 -11.66 -23.83 1.32
C ILE A 109 -10.56 -24.79 0.82
N ALA A 110 -10.70 -26.10 1.04
CA ALA A 110 -9.75 -27.10 0.56
C ALA A 110 -9.65 -27.12 -0.98
N ALA A 111 -10.78 -26.99 -1.68
CA ALA A 111 -10.82 -26.90 -3.15
C ALA A 111 -10.14 -25.62 -3.67
N LEU A 112 -10.40 -24.45 -3.07
CA LEU A 112 -9.71 -23.19 -3.39
C LEU A 112 -8.21 -23.26 -3.06
N ARG A 113 -7.83 -24.09 -2.10
CA ARG A 113 -6.43 -24.31 -1.73
C ARG A 113 -5.68 -25.23 -2.69
N ALA A 114 -6.35 -25.93 -3.61
CA ALA A 114 -5.73 -26.93 -4.48
C ALA A 114 -4.64 -26.37 -5.43
N VAL A 115 -4.73 -25.11 -5.85
CA VAL A 115 -3.73 -24.47 -6.76
C VAL A 115 -3.01 -23.33 -6.03
N PRO A 116 -1.80 -23.52 -5.48
CA PRO A 116 -1.10 -22.51 -4.69
C PRO A 116 -0.71 -21.26 -5.48
N ASP A 117 -0.80 -20.09 -4.85
CA ASP A 117 -0.19 -18.87 -5.39
C ASP A 117 1.33 -19.05 -5.32
N HIS A 118 2.01 -18.84 -6.44
CA HIS A 118 3.47 -18.85 -6.52
C HIS A 118 4.04 -17.49 -6.10
N LYS A 119 3.76 -17.09 -4.86
CA LYS A 119 4.22 -15.83 -4.27
C LYS A 119 4.72 -16.04 -2.85
N GLU A 120 5.70 -15.24 -2.45
CA GLU A 120 6.07 -15.05 -1.06
C GLU A 120 5.88 -13.57 -0.68
N SER A 121 5.66 -13.30 0.59
CA SER A 121 5.39 -11.95 1.10
C SER A 121 6.09 -11.71 2.44
N TYR A 122 6.29 -10.44 2.76
CA TYR A 122 6.76 -9.99 4.06
C TYR A 122 5.98 -8.74 4.44
N GLU A 123 5.26 -8.79 5.55
CA GLU A 123 4.33 -7.76 5.95
C GLU A 123 4.83 -7.00 7.19
N THR A 124 4.74 -5.68 7.13
CA THR A 124 5.05 -4.76 8.23
C THR A 124 3.98 -3.69 8.30
N GLY A 125 3.66 -3.22 9.50
CA GLY A 125 2.71 -2.14 9.74
C GLY A 125 3.29 -1.08 10.67
N ASN A 126 2.40 -0.38 11.36
CA ASN A 126 2.76 0.69 12.27
C ASN A 126 3.51 0.15 13.51
N GLU A 127 4.69 0.71 13.81
CA GLU A 127 5.50 0.36 14.99
C GLU A 127 4.78 0.64 16.32
N THR A 128 3.84 1.58 16.35
CA THR A 128 3.14 1.94 17.59
C THR A 128 1.91 1.09 17.86
N ASP A 129 1.53 0.18 16.94
CA ASP A 129 0.39 -0.71 17.14
C ASP A 129 0.79 -1.90 18.02
N ALA A 130 0.59 -1.74 19.33
CA ALA A 130 0.87 -2.77 20.31
C ALA A 130 -0.01 -4.04 20.16
N ARG A 131 -1.14 -3.97 19.43
CA ARG A 131 -2.01 -5.13 19.17
C ARG A 131 -1.48 -5.99 18.03
N GLN A 132 -0.69 -5.42 17.13
CA GLN A 132 -0.05 -6.11 16.01
C GLN A 132 1.42 -5.69 15.84
N PRO A 133 2.30 -6.08 16.79
CA PRO A 133 3.71 -5.73 16.72
C PRO A 133 4.35 -6.35 15.47
N ASN A 134 5.23 -5.58 14.82
CA ASN A 134 6.00 -6.05 13.68
C ASN A 134 6.97 -7.17 14.07
N ILE A 135 7.13 -8.15 13.18
CA ILE A 135 8.07 -9.27 13.35
C ILE A 135 9.26 -9.02 12.44
N TRP A 136 10.31 -8.42 12.99
CA TRP A 136 11.51 -8.04 12.26
C TRP A 136 12.51 -9.19 12.15
N LEU A 137 13.26 -9.23 11.04
CA LEU A 137 14.48 -10.02 11.00
C LEU A 137 15.47 -9.52 12.06
N PRO A 138 16.33 -10.40 12.60
CA PRO A 138 17.48 -9.95 13.37
C PRO A 138 18.30 -8.95 12.54
N ASP A 139 18.71 -7.83 13.13
CA ASP A 139 19.48 -6.79 12.42
C ASP A 139 20.75 -7.35 11.77
N ALA A 140 21.40 -8.34 12.38
CA ALA A 140 22.57 -9.00 11.82
C ALA A 140 22.31 -9.76 10.51
N ALA A 141 21.06 -10.22 10.28
CA ALA A 141 20.68 -10.95 9.07
C ALA A 141 20.49 -10.02 7.87
N LEU A 142 20.03 -8.79 8.10
CA LEU A 142 19.89 -7.78 7.06
C LEU A 142 20.00 -6.35 7.65
N PRO A 143 21.23 -5.86 7.90
CA PRO A 143 21.44 -4.59 8.60
C PRO A 143 20.80 -3.41 7.88
N GLY A 144 20.09 -2.56 8.63
CA GLY A 144 19.43 -1.35 8.10
C GLY A 144 18.05 -1.56 7.48
N PHE A 145 17.63 -2.81 7.23
CA PHE A 145 16.33 -3.12 6.64
C PHE A 145 15.17 -2.61 7.48
N ARG A 146 15.17 -2.89 8.79
CA ARG A 146 14.15 -2.43 9.72
C ARG A 146 14.01 -0.91 9.69
N ALA A 147 15.12 -0.19 9.90
CA ALA A 147 15.11 1.27 9.93
C ALA A 147 14.59 1.88 8.62
N PHE A 148 14.97 1.31 7.48
CA PHE A 148 14.45 1.76 6.19
C PHE A 148 12.94 1.53 6.07
N MET A 149 12.45 0.32 6.36
CA MET A 149 11.04 -0.03 6.22
C MET A 149 10.13 0.77 7.17
N GLN A 150 10.59 1.05 8.38
CA GLN A 150 9.90 1.96 9.32
C GLN A 150 9.76 3.37 8.74
N GLY A 151 10.83 3.91 8.14
CA GLY A 151 10.77 5.22 7.49
C GLY A 151 9.86 5.23 6.27
N PHE A 152 9.92 4.18 5.44
CA PHE A 152 9.08 4.08 4.23
C PHE A 152 7.61 3.91 4.58
N PHE A 153 7.28 3.20 5.66
CA PHE A 153 5.93 3.15 6.21
C PHE A 153 5.44 4.56 6.58
N GLY A 154 6.28 5.37 7.24
CA GLY A 154 5.97 6.76 7.57
C GLY A 154 5.70 7.65 6.35
N ASP A 155 6.48 7.48 5.27
CA ASP A 155 6.25 8.21 4.01
C ASP A 155 4.88 7.86 3.40
N CYS A 156 4.54 6.57 3.38
CA CYS A 156 3.25 6.07 2.87
C CYS A 156 2.06 6.47 3.76
N ASP A 157 2.22 6.47 5.09
CA ASP A 157 1.24 6.95 6.06
C ASP A 157 1.01 8.46 5.89
N GLY A 158 2.06 9.26 5.72
CA GLY A 158 1.91 10.68 5.40
C GLY A 158 1.10 10.90 4.11
N MET A 159 1.42 10.15 3.05
CA MET A 159 0.70 10.20 1.78
C MET A 159 -0.77 9.81 1.92
N ILE A 160 -1.11 8.74 2.65
CA ILE A 160 -2.50 8.28 2.79
C ILE A 160 -3.36 9.33 3.49
N HIS A 161 -2.80 10.05 4.46
CA HIS A 161 -3.49 11.13 5.15
C HIS A 161 -3.76 12.36 4.26
N VAL A 162 -2.93 12.62 3.26
CA VAL A 162 -3.22 13.65 2.23
C VAL A 162 -4.29 13.14 1.27
N LEU A 163 -4.21 11.88 0.84
CA LEU A 163 -5.21 11.27 -0.04
C LEU A 163 -6.60 11.25 0.59
N LEU A 164 -6.71 10.91 1.88
CA LEU A 164 -7.97 10.93 2.63
C LEU A 164 -8.57 12.35 2.71
N ARG A 165 -7.75 13.39 2.83
CA ARG A 165 -8.23 14.78 2.76
C ARG A 165 -8.77 15.13 1.37
N ALA A 166 -8.11 14.68 0.30
CA ALA A 166 -8.63 14.86 -1.06
C ALA A 166 -9.99 14.17 -1.26
N LEU A 167 -10.17 12.98 -0.68
CA LEU A 167 -11.46 12.29 -0.68
C LEU A 167 -12.52 13.02 0.16
N ALA A 168 -12.14 13.60 1.30
CA ALA A 168 -13.04 14.42 2.08
C ALA A 168 -13.54 15.64 1.27
N VAL A 169 -12.64 16.34 0.58
CA VAL A 169 -12.97 17.44 -0.34
C VAL A 169 -13.92 16.96 -1.46
N ALA A 170 -13.64 15.81 -2.06
CA ALA A 170 -14.50 15.21 -3.09
C ALA A 170 -15.93 14.93 -2.59
N LEU A 171 -16.05 14.46 -1.34
CA LEU A 171 -17.32 14.16 -0.69
C LEU A 171 -18.04 15.41 -0.15
N GLY A 172 -17.49 16.61 -0.37
CA GLY A 172 -18.05 17.86 0.15
C GLY A 172 -17.96 17.98 1.68
N MET A 173 -16.96 17.35 2.29
CA MET A 173 -16.65 17.47 3.72
C MET A 173 -15.70 18.66 3.91
N ASP A 174 -16.27 19.84 4.18
CA ASP A 174 -15.55 21.11 4.32
C ASP A 174 -15.34 21.54 5.78
N GLY A 175 -14.44 22.53 5.96
CA GLY A 175 -14.14 23.11 7.27
C GLY A 175 -13.61 22.09 8.27
N GLU A 176 -14.26 21.98 9.43
CA GLU A 176 -13.87 21.05 10.49
C GLU A 176 -13.96 19.57 10.06
N ARG A 177 -14.69 19.27 8.98
CA ARG A 177 -14.96 17.90 8.54
C ARG A 177 -13.90 17.31 7.61
N GLU A 178 -12.99 18.13 7.08
CA GLU A 178 -11.94 17.69 6.15
C GLU A 178 -11.00 16.64 6.79
N GLY A 179 -10.84 16.69 8.12
CA GLY A 179 -10.01 15.77 8.89
C GLY A 179 -10.67 14.43 9.25
N GLU A 180 -12.00 14.31 9.18
CA GLU A 180 -12.75 13.17 9.74
C GLU A 180 -12.28 11.82 9.17
N LEU A 181 -12.00 11.74 7.86
CA LEU A 181 -11.54 10.50 7.23
C LEU A 181 -10.15 10.08 7.72
N SER A 182 -9.26 11.05 7.88
CA SER A 182 -7.91 10.87 8.41
C SER A 182 -7.95 10.42 9.88
N GLU A 183 -8.80 11.05 10.68
CA GLU A 183 -9.03 10.68 12.07
C GLU A 183 -9.61 9.28 12.18
N ALA A 184 -10.65 8.94 11.41
CA ALA A 184 -11.26 7.62 11.42
C ALA A 184 -10.27 6.51 11.01
N HIS A 185 -9.37 6.80 10.07
CA HIS A 185 -8.29 5.90 9.68
C HIS A 185 -7.33 5.60 10.85
N SER A 186 -7.04 6.61 11.67
CA SER A 186 -6.12 6.49 12.81
C SER A 186 -6.77 6.13 14.15
N ALA A 187 -8.08 6.35 14.31
CA ALA A 187 -8.83 6.16 15.56
C ALA A 187 -9.03 4.69 15.92
N ARG A 188 -8.67 3.75 15.03
CA ARG A 188 -8.60 2.32 15.32
C ARG A 188 -7.22 1.87 15.80
N ARG A 189 -6.38 2.77 16.34
CA ARG A 189 -5.08 2.49 17.00
C ARG A 189 -5.22 2.26 18.51
#